data_AF-A0A242LKQ3-F1
#
_entry.id   AF-A0A242LKQ3-F1
#
_cell.length_a   1.000
_cell.length_b   1.000
_cell.length_c   1.000
_cell.angle_alpha   90.00
_cell.angle_beta   90.00
_cell.angle_gamma   90.00
#
_symmetry.space_group_name_H-M   'P 1'
#
loop_
_entity.id
_entity.type
_entity.pdbx_description
1 polymer ?
#
loop_
_entity_poly.entity_id
_entity_poly.type
_entity_poly.pdbx_seq_one_letter_code
_entity_poly.pdbx_strand_id
1 'polypeptide(L)'
;MDLSQIQQGDYSNLNGTWGNGLGNTIFIENNTMSFTDISNQKQPAEIIGQNVDIPLLNSSDGTPELVSYMGDSNKVKAYEQQLGLETNQGFVSLRSNLPGSVIYVSFLPKGVMGDILEGDNNQDKIVAVGTQNTATSVRAAYVYYKSD
;
A
#
# COMPACT_ATOMS: atom_id res chain seq x y z
N MET A 1 7.85 0.82 14.81
CA MET A 1 6.98 1.57 13.88
C MET A 1 6.12 2.56 14.65
N ASP A 2 6.09 3.84 14.25
CA ASP A 2 5.22 4.88 14.82
C ASP A 2 3.99 5.11 13.92
N LEU A 3 2.83 4.62 14.36
CA LEU A 3 1.59 4.73 13.59
C LEU A 3 1.05 6.16 13.52
N SER A 4 1.33 6.99 14.52
CA SER A 4 0.82 8.37 14.58
C SER A 4 1.50 9.25 13.53
N GLN A 5 2.79 9.00 13.24
CA GLN A 5 3.52 9.67 12.16
C GLN A 5 3.01 9.23 10.77
N ILE A 6 2.81 7.93 10.58
CA ILE A 6 2.29 7.35 9.34
C ILE A 6 0.92 7.94 8.98
N GLN A 7 0.04 8.12 9.97
CA GLN A 7 -1.26 8.76 9.80
C GLN A 7 -1.17 10.23 9.35
N GLN A 8 -0.02 10.88 9.49
CA GLN A 8 0.23 12.24 9.03
C GLN A 8 0.97 12.28 7.68
N GLY A 9 1.27 11.12 7.09
CA GLY A 9 2.06 11.02 5.87
C GLY A 9 3.57 11.18 6.10
N ASP A 10 4.04 11.04 7.34
CA ASP A 10 5.47 10.97 7.65
C ASP A 10 5.88 9.51 7.87
N TYR A 11 6.81 9.03 7.04
CA TYR A 11 7.31 7.65 7.06
C TYR A 11 8.76 7.57 7.53
N SER A 12 9.32 8.65 8.08
CA SER A 12 10.74 8.75 8.41
C SER A 12 11.20 7.69 9.41
N ASN A 13 10.32 7.26 10.33
CA ASN A 13 10.60 6.17 11.27
C ASN A 13 10.75 4.80 10.59
N LEU A 14 10.37 4.69 9.31
CA LEU A 14 10.43 3.48 8.49
C LEU A 14 11.56 3.53 7.45
N ASN A 15 12.36 4.60 7.42
CA ASN A 15 13.44 4.79 6.45
C ASN A 15 14.28 3.52 6.24
N GLY A 16 14.54 3.20 4.98
CA GLY A 16 15.29 2.01 4.55
C GLY A 16 14.56 1.20 3.49
N THR A 17 15.10 0.03 3.19
CA THR A 17 14.52 -0.91 2.23
C THR A 17 13.72 -1.96 2.96
N TRP A 18 12.53 -2.27 2.45
CA TRP A 18 11.67 -3.34 2.93
C TRP A 18 11.48 -4.34 1.79
N GLY A 19 11.75 -5.61 2.04
CA GLY A 19 11.64 -6.69 1.06
C GLY A 19 10.62 -7.75 1.47
N ASN A 20 9.99 -8.41 0.50
CA ASN A 20 9.12 -9.55 0.75
C ASN A 20 9.67 -10.85 0.13
N GLY A 21 9.01 -11.98 0.41
CA GLY A 21 9.40 -13.30 -0.07
C GLY A 21 9.23 -13.53 -1.58
N LEU A 22 8.70 -12.56 -2.31
CA LEU A 22 8.54 -12.59 -3.76
C LEU A 22 9.64 -11.80 -4.50
N GLY A 23 10.54 -11.15 -3.76
CA GLY A 23 11.60 -10.31 -4.33
C GLY A 23 11.18 -8.88 -4.64
N ASN A 24 9.96 -8.47 -4.26
CA ASN A 24 9.51 -7.09 -4.37
C ASN A 24 10.08 -6.27 -3.21
N THR A 25 10.34 -4.99 -3.47
CA THR A 25 10.84 -4.04 -2.49
C THR A 25 10.00 -2.77 -2.41
N ILE A 26 10.01 -2.18 -1.22
CA ILE A 26 9.58 -0.82 -0.91
C ILE A 26 10.81 -0.07 -0.41
N PHE A 27 11.18 1.01 -1.07
CA PHE A 27 12.19 1.93 -0.56
C PHE A 27 11.50 3.11 0.12
N ILE A 28 11.86 3.39 1.38
CA ILE A 28 11.25 4.44 2.18
C ILE A 28 12.30 5.48 2.54
N GLU A 29 12.02 6.74 2.20
CA GLU A 29 12.84 7.89 2.56
C GLU A 29 11.94 9.08 2.93
N ASN A 30 12.00 9.49 4.19
CA ASN A 30 11.22 10.57 4.78
C ASN A 30 9.72 10.36 4.59
N ASN A 31 9.07 11.17 3.76
CA ASN A 31 7.64 11.08 3.47
C ASN A 31 7.34 10.31 2.18
N THR A 32 8.34 9.68 1.56
CA THR A 32 8.19 8.99 0.28
C THR A 32 8.39 7.49 0.44
N MET A 33 7.49 6.71 -0.14
CA MET A 33 7.60 5.26 -0.31
C MET A 33 7.56 4.92 -1.80
N SER A 34 8.61 4.30 -2.34
CA SER A 34 8.69 3.88 -3.73
C SER A 34 8.57 2.35 -3.81
N PHE A 35 7.59 1.88 -4.58
CA PHE A 35 7.24 0.46 -4.71
C PHE A 35 7.72 -0.07 -6.06
N THR A 36 8.35 -1.24 -6.06
CA THR A 36 8.60 -2.00 -7.29
C THR A 36 7.32 -2.60 -7.87
N ASP A 37 6.42 -3.04 -6.98
CA ASP A 37 5.08 -3.54 -7.29
C ASP A 37 4.15 -3.13 -6.15
N ILE A 38 3.31 -2.12 -6.39
CA ILE A 38 2.25 -1.81 -5.46
C ILE A 38 1.12 -2.80 -5.67
N SER A 39 0.57 -3.30 -4.56
CA SER A 39 -0.71 -3.99 -4.55
C SER A 39 -0.78 -5.30 -5.34
N ASN A 40 0.35 -5.91 -5.68
CA ASN A 40 0.46 -7.09 -6.54
C ASN A 40 -0.09 -6.87 -7.95
N GLN A 41 -0.19 -5.62 -8.40
CA GLN A 41 -0.63 -5.26 -9.76
C GLN A 41 0.52 -5.34 -10.76
N LYS A 42 1.74 -5.64 -10.32
CA LYS A 42 2.99 -5.63 -11.11
C LYS A 42 3.29 -4.26 -11.69
N GLN A 43 2.90 -3.22 -10.97
CA GLN A 43 3.09 -1.83 -11.36
C GLN A 43 3.90 -1.10 -10.30
N PRO A 44 4.96 -0.37 -10.68
CA PRO A 44 5.63 0.51 -9.75
C PRO A 44 4.70 1.66 -9.36
N ALA A 45 4.88 2.17 -8.16
CA ALA A 45 4.13 3.32 -7.67
C ALA A 45 4.93 4.08 -6.63
N GLU A 46 4.51 5.31 -6.35
CA GLU A 46 5.04 6.10 -5.25
C GLU A 46 3.92 6.57 -4.34
N ILE A 47 4.20 6.64 -3.04
CA ILE A 47 3.35 7.31 -2.08
C ILE A 47 4.16 8.44 -1.45
N ILE A 48 3.72 9.69 -1.66
CA ILE A 48 4.35 10.89 -1.08
C ILE A 48 3.34 11.52 -0.13
N GLY A 49 3.65 11.50 1.17
CA GLY A 49 2.65 11.77 2.18
C GLY A 49 1.43 10.87 1.96
N GLN A 50 0.23 11.43 1.89
CA GLN A 50 -0.99 10.64 1.67
C GLN A 50 -1.44 10.60 0.21
N ASN A 51 -0.57 10.87 -0.75
CA ASN A 51 -0.91 10.77 -2.17
C ASN A 51 -0.18 9.61 -2.83
N VAL A 52 -0.91 8.72 -3.49
CA VAL A 52 -0.37 7.66 -4.33
C VAL A 52 -0.31 8.12 -5.79
N ASP A 53 0.77 7.74 -6.46
CA ASP A 53 0.98 7.90 -7.89
C ASP A 53 1.31 6.54 -8.52
N ILE A 54 0.54 6.14 -9.53
CA ILE A 54 0.74 4.89 -10.28
C ILE A 54 0.89 5.28 -11.76
N PRO A 55 2.11 5.56 -12.25
CA PRO A 55 2.33 6.17 -13.57
C PRO A 55 1.71 5.39 -14.74
N LEU A 56 1.66 4.06 -14.65
CA LEU A 56 1.09 3.19 -15.68
C LEU A 56 -0.44 3.23 -15.74
N LEU A 57 -1.10 3.89 -14.78
CA LEU A 57 -2.55 4.11 -14.72
C LEU A 57 -2.91 5.58 -14.87
N ASN A 58 -1.95 6.43 -15.23
CA ASN A 58 -2.16 7.86 -15.42
C ASN A 58 -2.27 8.23 -16.90
N SER A 59 -3.04 9.27 -17.18
CA SER A 59 -2.94 9.99 -18.44
C SER A 59 -1.63 10.78 -18.52
N SER A 60 -1.32 11.30 -19.71
CA SER A 60 -0.10 12.06 -19.97
C SER A 60 0.08 13.33 -19.10
N ASP A 61 -0.98 13.78 -18.44
CA ASP A 61 -0.96 14.93 -17.51
C ASP A 61 -0.67 14.53 -16.05
N GLY A 62 -0.43 13.24 -15.78
CA GLY A 62 -0.14 12.72 -14.44
C GLY A 62 -1.38 12.49 -13.56
N THR A 63 -2.59 12.58 -14.11
CA THR A 63 -3.83 12.26 -13.38
C THR A 63 -4.29 10.83 -13.69
N PRO A 64 -5.02 10.14 -12.79
CA PRO A 64 -5.52 8.80 -13.05
C PRO A 64 -6.42 8.76 -14.29
N GLU A 65 -6.19 7.79 -15.17
CA GLU A 65 -6.99 7.62 -16.38
C GLU A 65 -8.47 7.41 -16.04
N LEU A 66 -9.34 7.88 -16.93
CA LEU A 66 -10.76 7.58 -16.88
C LEU A 66 -11.05 6.25 -17.60
N VAL A 67 -11.49 5.26 -16.84
CA VAL A 67 -11.77 3.90 -17.31
C VAL A 67 -13.27 3.59 -17.25
N SER A 68 -13.73 2.74 -18.16
CA SER A 68 -15.10 2.22 -18.13
C SER A 68 -15.20 1.11 -17.08
N TYR A 69 -16.26 1.12 -16.28
CA TYR A 69 -16.50 0.12 -15.24
C TYR A 69 -17.96 -0.34 -15.29
N MET A 70 -18.19 -1.66 -15.22
CA MET A 70 -19.52 -2.30 -15.23
C MET A 70 -20.46 -1.88 -16.38
N GLY A 71 -19.91 -1.49 -17.54
CA GLY A 71 -20.70 -1.05 -18.69
C GLY A 71 -21.38 0.31 -18.51
N ASP A 72 -21.03 1.06 -17.46
CA ASP A 72 -21.49 2.44 -17.29
C ASP A 72 -20.83 3.35 -18.33
N SER A 73 -21.64 4.23 -18.93
CA SER A 73 -21.20 5.31 -19.81
C SER A 73 -20.38 6.37 -19.07
N ASN A 74 -20.57 6.52 -17.76
CA ASN A 74 -19.77 7.41 -16.93
C ASN A 74 -18.46 6.72 -16.56
N LYS A 75 -17.36 7.22 -17.13
CA LYS A 75 -16.03 6.73 -16.76
C LYS A 75 -15.67 7.14 -15.34
N VAL A 76 -14.93 6.28 -14.65
CA VAL A 76 -14.42 6.51 -13.30
C VAL A 76 -12.90 6.58 -13.33
N LYS A 77 -12.27 7.18 -12.32
CA LYS A 77 -10.81 7.17 -12.20
C LYS A 77 -10.30 5.73 -12.01
N ALA A 78 -9.16 5.42 -12.62
CA ALA A 78 -8.49 4.13 -12.44
C ALA A 78 -8.11 3.86 -10.98
N TYR A 79 -7.81 4.92 -10.22
CA TYR A 79 -7.60 4.90 -8.78
C TYR A 79 -7.80 6.28 -8.15
N GLU A 80 -7.95 6.34 -6.82
CA GLU A 80 -7.96 7.59 -6.07
C GLU A 80 -6.54 7.97 -5.61
N GLN A 81 -6.02 9.13 -6.03
CA GLN A 81 -4.68 9.59 -5.64
C GLN A 81 -4.59 9.90 -4.14
N GLN A 82 -5.58 10.58 -3.58
CA GLN A 82 -5.60 10.87 -2.15
C GLN A 82 -5.97 9.59 -1.38
N LEU A 83 -5.03 9.10 -0.59
CA LEU A 83 -5.21 7.92 0.24
C LEU A 83 -6.14 8.24 1.42
N GLY A 84 -7.10 7.35 1.66
CA GLY A 84 -7.85 7.30 2.90
C GLY A 84 -7.06 6.59 4.00
N LEU A 85 -7.38 6.89 5.26
CA LEU A 85 -6.83 6.21 6.43
C LEU A 85 -7.85 5.24 7.02
N GLU A 86 -7.39 4.05 7.34
CA GLU A 86 -8.16 3.04 8.05
C GLU A 86 -7.38 2.59 9.28
N THR A 87 -7.95 2.79 10.47
CA THR A 87 -7.35 2.33 11.71
C THR A 87 -8.04 1.05 12.15
N ASN A 88 -7.25 -0.01 12.30
CA ASN A 88 -7.69 -1.31 12.75
C ASN A 88 -7.04 -1.63 14.11
N GLN A 89 -7.39 -2.75 14.72
CA GLN A 89 -6.89 -3.12 16.05
C GLN A 89 -5.36 -3.32 16.04
N GLY A 90 -4.62 -2.26 16.35
CA GLY A 90 -3.17 -2.24 16.46
C GLY A 90 -2.39 -1.89 15.18
N PHE A 91 -3.05 -1.60 14.06
CA PHE A 91 -2.38 -1.24 12.80
C PHE A 91 -3.15 -0.17 12.03
N VAL A 92 -2.46 0.51 11.11
CA VAL A 92 -3.03 1.52 10.21
C VAL A 92 -2.87 1.07 8.77
N SER A 93 -3.87 1.37 7.93
CA SER A 93 -3.79 1.14 6.49
C SER A 93 -4.07 2.43 5.73
N LEU A 94 -3.26 2.67 4.70
CA LEU A 94 -3.57 3.63 3.65
C LEU A 94 -4.39 2.91 2.58
N ARG A 95 -5.48 3.54 2.10
CA ARG A 95 -6.37 2.96 1.08
C ARG A 95 -6.56 3.85 -0.13
N SER A 96 -6.49 3.26 -1.32
CA SER A 96 -6.94 3.89 -2.57
C SER A 96 -8.01 3.02 -3.21
N ASN A 97 -9.17 3.61 -3.54
CA ASN A 97 -10.22 2.87 -4.24
C ASN A 97 -9.87 2.71 -5.72
N LEU A 98 -10.14 1.52 -6.26
CA LEU A 98 -10.08 1.19 -7.67
C LEU A 98 -11.45 0.70 -8.13
N PRO A 99 -11.74 0.72 -9.43
CA PRO A 99 -12.92 0.07 -9.97
C PRO A 99 -12.94 -1.43 -9.61
N GLY A 100 -13.79 -1.80 -8.65
CA GLY A 100 -13.98 -3.19 -8.22
C GLY A 100 -12.97 -3.72 -7.22
N SER A 101 -12.05 -2.92 -6.66
CA SER A 101 -11.12 -3.35 -5.61
C SER A 101 -10.56 -2.16 -4.81
N VAL A 102 -9.72 -2.45 -3.81
CA VAL A 102 -9.02 -1.43 -3.02
C VAL A 102 -7.53 -1.80 -2.95
N ILE A 103 -6.66 -0.81 -3.13
CA ILE A 103 -5.24 -0.91 -2.76
C ILE A 103 -5.14 -0.58 -1.29
N TYR A 104 -4.50 -1.47 -0.53
CA TYR A 104 -4.12 -1.25 0.85
C TYR A 104 -2.60 -1.25 0.98
N VAL A 105 -2.07 -0.28 1.73
CA VAL A 105 -0.73 -0.34 2.33
C VAL A 105 -0.90 -0.30 3.84
N SER A 106 -0.75 -1.46 4.47
CA SER A 106 -0.97 -1.68 5.90
C SER A 106 0.36 -1.71 6.64
N PHE A 107 0.40 -1.03 7.78
CA PHE A 107 1.57 -0.86 8.64
C PHE A 107 1.29 -1.54 9.98
N LEU A 108 1.90 -2.71 10.20
CA LEU A 108 1.68 -3.53 11.38
C LEU A 108 2.94 -3.53 12.26
N PRO A 109 2.91 -2.93 13.45
CA PRO A 109 4.03 -2.98 14.37
C PRO A 109 4.32 -4.41 14.85
N LYS A 110 5.52 -4.63 15.37
CA LYS A 110 5.89 -5.84 16.12
C LYS A 110 4.81 -6.20 17.15
N GLY A 111 4.44 -7.47 17.19
CA GLY A 111 3.39 -8.01 18.05
C GLY A 111 1.98 -7.95 17.44
N VAL A 112 1.79 -7.21 16.35
CA VAL A 112 0.52 -7.11 15.62
C VAL A 112 0.57 -7.97 14.37
N MET A 113 -0.38 -8.92 14.26
CA MET A 113 -0.42 -9.90 13.17
C MET A 113 -1.44 -9.57 12.07
N GLY A 114 -2.55 -8.92 12.41
CA GLY A 114 -3.69 -8.79 11.49
C GLY A 114 -4.22 -10.16 11.06
N ASP A 115 -4.63 -10.28 9.80
CA ASP A 115 -5.15 -11.50 9.17
C ASP A 115 -4.09 -12.30 8.39
N ILE A 116 -2.81 -12.02 8.62
CA ILE A 116 -1.69 -12.66 7.91
C ILE A 116 -1.63 -14.15 8.30
N LEU A 117 -1.61 -15.05 7.32
CA LEU A 117 -1.74 -16.49 7.58
C LEU A 117 -0.48 -17.11 8.23
N GLU A 118 0.74 -16.60 7.98
CA GLU A 118 2.01 -17.23 8.41
C GLU A 118 3.21 -16.24 8.56
N GLY A 119 2.96 -14.98 8.94
CA GLY A 119 4.02 -13.96 9.11
C GLY A 119 4.82 -14.05 10.42
N ASP A 120 6.02 -13.48 10.44
CA ASP A 120 6.79 -13.24 11.66
C ASP A 120 6.18 -12.10 12.50
N ASN A 121 5.66 -12.45 13.68
CA ASN A 121 5.07 -11.49 14.59
C ASN A 121 6.10 -10.71 15.43
N ASN A 122 7.37 -11.08 15.39
CA ASN A 122 8.44 -10.45 16.17
C ASN A 122 9.08 -9.23 15.49
N GLN A 123 8.59 -8.86 14.31
CA GLN A 123 9.09 -7.75 13.52
C GLN A 123 7.94 -6.82 13.11
N ASP A 124 8.29 -5.56 12.86
CA ASP A 124 7.42 -4.63 12.12
C ASP A 124 7.21 -5.18 10.70
N LYS A 125 6.02 -4.97 10.15
CA LYS A 125 5.58 -5.51 8.87
C LYS A 125 4.89 -4.45 8.05
N ILE A 126 5.08 -4.51 6.74
CA ILE A 126 4.25 -3.78 5.77
C ILE A 126 3.54 -4.80 4.89
N VAL A 127 2.27 -4.58 4.59
CA VAL A 127 1.51 -5.36 3.61
C VAL A 127 0.95 -4.42 2.57
N ALA A 128 1.36 -4.59 1.31
CA ALA A 128 0.88 -3.79 0.18
C ALA A 128 0.13 -4.68 -0.82
N VAL A 129 -1.21 -4.62 -0.85
CA VAL A 129 -2.04 -5.53 -1.66
C VAL A 129 -3.26 -4.85 -2.28
N GLY A 130 -3.64 -5.30 -3.48
CA GLY A 130 -4.88 -4.94 -4.15
C GLY A 130 -5.88 -6.07 -3.95
N THR A 131 -7.02 -5.79 -3.32
CA THR A 131 -7.95 -6.85 -2.91
C THR A 131 -9.40 -6.36 -2.85
N GLN A 132 -10.34 -7.30 -2.91
CA GLN A 132 -11.75 -7.09 -2.56
C GLN A 132 -12.05 -7.50 -1.10
N ASN A 133 -11.09 -8.13 -0.44
CA ASN A 133 -11.21 -8.66 0.92
C ASN A 133 -10.59 -7.67 1.93
N THR A 134 -10.01 -8.19 3.02
CA THR A 134 -9.39 -7.38 4.07
C THR A 134 -7.95 -6.97 3.72
N ALA A 135 -7.50 -5.85 4.29
CA ALA A 135 -6.22 -5.21 4.00
C ALA A 135 -4.97 -6.06 4.30
N THR A 136 -5.10 -7.11 5.12
CA THR A 136 -3.96 -7.90 5.64
C THR A 136 -4.09 -9.40 5.44
N SER A 137 -5.18 -9.89 4.84
CA SER A 137 -5.37 -11.32 4.58
C SER A 137 -4.50 -11.79 3.42
N VAL A 138 -3.24 -12.09 3.75
CA VAL A 138 -2.19 -12.47 2.78
C VAL A 138 -1.35 -13.63 3.30
N ARG A 139 -0.66 -14.30 2.38
CA ARG A 139 0.39 -15.28 2.72
C ARG A 139 1.67 -14.56 3.12
N ALA A 140 2.52 -15.23 3.89
CA ALA A 140 3.79 -14.69 4.38
C ALA A 140 4.69 -14.09 3.29
N ALA A 141 4.71 -14.70 2.09
CA ALA A 141 5.52 -14.22 0.97
C ALA A 141 5.20 -12.78 0.51
N TYR A 142 3.98 -12.28 0.78
CA TYR A 142 3.57 -10.91 0.43
C TYR A 142 3.89 -9.89 1.52
N VAL A 143 4.33 -10.34 2.70
CA VAL A 143 4.65 -9.47 3.82
C VAL A 143 6.05 -8.92 3.65
N TYR A 144 6.17 -7.59 3.75
CA TYR A 144 7.43 -6.89 3.68
C TYR A 144 8.01 -6.75 5.08
N TYR A 145 9.28 -7.12 5.22
CA TYR A 145 10.11 -6.92 6.39
C TYR A 145 11.24 -5.97 6.04
N LYS A 146 11.75 -5.25 7.04
CA LYS A 146 12.90 -4.38 6.83
C LYS A 146 14.11 -5.24 6.46
N SER A 147 14.75 -4.93 5.34
CA SER A 147 16.04 -5.51 4.98
C SER A 147 17.11 -4.87 5.86
N ASP A 148 18.00 -5.70 6.43
CA ASP A 148 19.19 -5.24 7.17
C ASP A 148 20.15 -4.42 6.28
#